data_AF-A0A5B7WQR3-F1
#
_entry.id   AF-A0A5B7WQR3-F1
#
_cell.length_a   1.000
_cell.length_b   1.000
_cell.length_c   1.000
_cell.angle_alpha   90.00
_cell.angle_beta   90.00
_cell.angle_gamma   90.00
#
_symmetry.space_group_name_H-M   'P 1'
#
loop_
_entity.id
_entity.type
_entity.pdbx_description
1 polymer ?
#
loop_
_entity_poly.entity_id
_entity_poly.type
_entity_poly.pdbx_seq_one_letter_code
_entity_poly.pdbx_strand_id
1 'polypeptide(L)'
;MAKKVRKSKEYRKPSQFAQQPVAPMNPAAPRSEAKAQSNAMILISAGLVTSVLLFFYYHVWALGQLADLSGGQPMPDQYVFGFSEEQIQTLRSVMNEDAVAQLNYVHRSVGLFFPLLFGFFSLLTLGQWVRTRSRRWLAWAAPMLFVVVDLWSNQAIDALFVSDLDGAAVQLALVLTILRWALLIISALTIVVVGLRRFIRTFRQKYAEATQR
;
A
#
# COMPACT_ATOMS: atom_id res chain seq x y z
N MET A 1 60.46 34.92 -20.65
CA MET A 1 60.12 33.63 -21.28
C MET A 1 59.12 32.89 -20.39
N ALA A 2 57.87 32.72 -20.84
CA ALA A 2 56.78 32.14 -20.03
C ALA A 2 56.75 30.61 -20.12
N LYS A 3 56.78 29.92 -18.97
CA LYS A 3 56.79 28.45 -18.88
C LYS A 3 55.35 27.91 -19.01
N LYS A 4 55.03 27.31 -20.17
CA LYS A 4 53.74 26.61 -20.38
C LYS A 4 53.68 25.36 -19.49
N VAL A 5 52.81 25.37 -18.48
CA VAL A 5 52.45 24.17 -17.72
C VAL A 5 51.33 23.44 -18.46
N ARG A 6 51.64 22.30 -19.09
CA ARG A 6 50.62 21.36 -19.60
C ARG A 6 50.03 20.60 -18.40
N LYS A 7 48.80 20.90 -17.99
CA LYS A 7 48.03 20.04 -17.08
C LYS A 7 47.61 18.79 -17.86
N SER A 8 48.27 17.67 -17.60
CA SER A 8 47.76 16.35 -17.98
C SER A 8 46.50 16.09 -17.15
N LYS A 9 45.32 16.06 -17.78
CA LYS A 9 44.11 15.50 -17.16
C LYS A 9 44.28 13.98 -17.18
N GLU A 10 44.74 13.45 -16.06
CA GLU A 10 44.79 12.01 -15.83
C GLU A 10 43.34 11.50 -15.77
N TYR A 11 42.91 10.85 -16.86
CA TYR A 11 41.59 10.26 -16.97
C TYR A 11 41.56 9.00 -16.10
N ARG A 12 41.07 9.12 -14.86
CA ARG A 12 40.89 7.98 -13.96
C ARG A 12 39.96 6.96 -14.62
N LYS A 13 40.46 5.74 -14.82
CA LYS A 13 39.70 4.62 -15.40
C LYS A 13 38.48 4.29 -14.53
N PRO A 14 37.33 3.88 -15.12
CA PRO A 14 36.11 3.55 -14.38
C PRO A 14 36.27 2.46 -13.30
N SER A 15 37.31 1.63 -13.41
CA SER A 15 37.65 0.59 -12.44
C SER A 15 38.11 1.12 -11.08
N GLN A 16 38.43 2.42 -10.95
CA GLN A 16 38.76 3.06 -9.67
C GLN A 16 37.52 3.48 -8.87
N PHE A 17 36.31 3.37 -9.43
CA PHE A 17 35.05 3.44 -8.68
C PHE A 17 34.59 2.06 -8.20
N ALA A 18 35.45 1.05 -8.26
CA ALA A 18 35.22 -0.22 -7.59
C ALA A 18 35.16 0.02 -6.08
N GLN A 19 33.94 0.25 -5.60
CA GLN A 19 33.43 0.06 -4.25
C GLN A 19 34.53 -0.01 -3.19
N GLN A 20 34.96 1.15 -2.68
CA GLN A 20 35.52 1.17 -1.34
C GLN A 20 34.45 0.58 -0.41
N PRO A 21 34.72 -0.51 0.32
CA PRO A 21 33.80 -1.02 1.31
C PRO A 21 33.59 0.09 2.33
N VAL A 22 32.37 0.63 2.39
CA VAL A 22 32.03 1.61 3.42
C VAL A 22 32.18 0.88 4.75
N ALA A 23 33.22 1.22 5.52
CA ALA A 23 33.46 0.61 6.81
C ALA A 23 32.20 0.79 7.68
N PRO A 24 31.71 -0.26 8.36
CA PRO A 24 30.52 -0.14 9.18
C PRO A 24 30.78 0.88 10.30
N MET A 25 29.83 1.81 10.47
CA MET A 25 29.86 2.90 11.46
C MET A 25 29.93 2.42 12.92
N ASN A 26 29.85 1.11 13.16
CA ASN A 26 30.15 0.49 14.45
C ASN A 26 30.76 -0.92 14.25
N PRO A 27 32.07 -1.11 14.49
CA PRO A 27 32.76 -2.40 14.32
C PRO A 27 32.45 -3.42 15.43
N ALA A 28 31.79 -3.03 16.54
CA ALA A 28 31.56 -3.89 17.70
C ALA A 28 30.27 -4.74 17.65
N ALA A 29 29.43 -4.59 16.62
CA ALA A 29 28.21 -5.37 16.47
C ALA A 29 28.32 -6.29 15.25
N PRO A 30 28.61 -7.60 15.41
CA PRO A 30 28.52 -8.54 14.30
C PRO A 30 27.06 -8.65 13.87
N ARG A 31 26.68 -7.93 12.81
CA ARG A 31 25.43 -8.15 12.09
C ARG A 31 25.68 -9.28 11.11
N SER A 32 25.32 -10.51 11.49
CA SER A 32 25.16 -11.56 10.47
C SER A 32 24.04 -11.14 9.51
N GLU A 33 24.21 -11.41 8.21
CA GLU A 33 23.21 -11.08 7.19
C GLU A 33 21.83 -11.67 7.53
N ALA A 34 21.81 -12.87 8.13
CA ALA A 34 20.61 -13.52 8.63
C ALA A 34 19.88 -12.70 9.72
N LYS A 35 20.61 -12.07 10.66
CA LYS A 35 20.03 -11.22 11.70
C LYS A 35 19.49 -9.91 11.13
N ALA A 36 20.19 -9.32 10.17
CA ALA A 36 19.72 -8.11 9.49
C ALA A 36 18.43 -8.35 8.68
N GLN A 37 18.33 -9.49 7.99
CA GLN A 37 17.14 -9.89 7.25
C GLN A 37 15.93 -10.14 8.17
N SER A 38 16.15 -10.81 9.31
CA SER A 38 15.10 -11.06 10.31
C SER A 38 14.52 -9.75 10.85
N ASN A 39 15.38 -8.79 11.22
CA ASN A 39 14.95 -7.49 11.72
C ASN A 39 14.16 -6.69 10.68
N ALA A 40 14.57 -6.72 9.41
CA ALA A 40 13.84 -6.07 8.33
C ALA A 40 12.45 -6.69 8.12
N MET A 41 12.33 -8.02 8.18
CA MET A 41 11.05 -8.71 8.08
C MET A 41 10.12 -8.38 9.26
N ILE A 42 10.64 -8.20 10.47
CA ILE A 42 9.84 -7.77 11.64
C ILE A 42 9.21 -6.39 11.37
N LEU A 43 10.00 -5.42 10.91
CA LEU A 43 9.50 -4.08 10.59
C LEU A 43 8.45 -4.09 9.47
N ILE A 44 8.70 -4.86 8.40
CA ILE A 44 7.75 -4.99 7.29
C ILE A 44 6.45 -5.64 7.77
N SER A 45 6.55 -6.67 8.62
CA SER A 45 5.38 -7.36 9.17
C SER A 45 4.57 -6.45 10.10
N ALA A 46 5.25 -5.68 10.95
CA ALA A 46 4.60 -4.68 11.80
C ALA A 46 3.84 -3.65 10.95
N GLY A 47 4.43 -3.16 9.87
CA GLY A 47 3.78 -2.25 8.92
C GLY A 47 2.53 -2.84 8.25
N LEU A 48 2.58 -4.12 7.86
CA LEU A 48 1.40 -4.83 7.34
C LEU A 48 0.30 -4.97 8.40
N VAL A 49 0.66 -5.33 9.64
CA VAL A 49 -0.30 -5.42 10.75
C VAL A 49 -0.94 -4.06 11.01
N THR A 50 -0.14 -2.98 11.06
CA THR A 50 -0.66 -1.61 11.17
C THR A 50 -1.62 -1.27 10.03
N SER A 51 -1.31 -1.68 8.80
CA SER A 51 -2.19 -1.46 7.64
C SER A 51 -3.53 -2.18 7.80
N VAL A 52 -3.52 -3.42 8.33
CA VAL A 52 -4.75 -4.17 8.63
C VAL A 52 -5.55 -3.47 9.73
N LEU A 53 -4.90 -3.00 10.80
CA LEU A 53 -5.59 -2.25 11.86
C LEU A 53 -6.21 -0.95 11.34
N LEU A 54 -5.50 -0.21 10.48
CA LEU A 54 -6.04 0.99 9.83
C LEU A 54 -7.22 0.68 8.91
N PHE A 55 -7.17 -0.45 8.18
CA PHE A 55 -8.30 -0.91 7.38
C PHE A 55 -9.56 -1.10 8.24
N PHE A 56 -9.43 -1.82 9.36
CA PHE A 56 -10.56 -2.04 10.28
C PHE A 56 -11.02 -0.72 10.92
N TYR A 57 -10.09 0.11 11.37
CA TYR A 57 -10.43 1.42 11.91
C TYR A 57 -11.22 2.26 10.90
N TYR A 58 -10.77 2.33 9.64
CA TYR A 58 -11.45 3.13 8.62
C TYR A 58 -12.80 2.53 8.24
N HIS A 59 -12.84 1.28 7.76
CA HIS A 59 -14.05 0.71 7.15
C HIS A 59 -15.12 0.28 8.15
N VAL A 60 -14.71 -0.16 9.34
CA VAL A 60 -15.64 -0.70 10.35
C VAL A 60 -15.98 0.35 11.38
N TRP A 61 -14.98 1.04 11.92
CA TRP A 61 -15.21 1.95 13.05
C TRP A 61 -15.57 3.36 12.60
N ALA A 62 -14.71 4.04 11.84
CA ALA A 62 -14.89 5.42 11.44
C ALA A 62 -16.10 5.61 10.51
N LEU A 63 -16.21 4.77 9.47
CA LEU A 63 -17.37 4.81 8.58
C LEU A 63 -18.64 4.27 9.24
N GLY A 64 -18.52 3.35 10.20
CA GLY A 64 -19.66 2.89 11.01
C GLY A 64 -20.27 4.01 11.84
N GLN A 65 -19.44 4.83 12.49
CA GLN A 65 -19.91 6.01 13.21
C GLN A 65 -20.60 7.02 12.30
N LEU A 66 -20.09 7.22 11.08
CA LEU A 66 -20.74 8.09 10.08
C LEU A 66 -22.09 7.53 9.62
N ALA A 67 -22.22 6.21 9.50
CA ALA A 67 -23.51 5.59 9.19
C ALA A 67 -24.55 5.85 10.29
N ASP A 68 -24.14 5.78 11.57
CA ASP A 68 -25.02 6.12 12.69
C ASP A 68 -25.50 7.59 12.64
N LEU A 69 -24.65 8.50 12.18
CA LEU A 69 -24.99 9.92 11.97
C LEU A 69 -25.85 10.17 10.71
N SER A 70 -25.94 9.18 9.82
CA SER A 70 -26.60 9.28 8.51
C SER A 70 -27.86 8.41 8.45
N GLY A 71 -28.57 8.26 9.56
CA GLY A 71 -29.80 7.46 9.63
C GLY A 71 -29.58 5.96 9.42
N GLY A 72 -28.38 5.45 9.70
CA GLY A 72 -28.00 4.06 9.49
C GLY A 72 -27.63 3.71 8.05
N GLN A 73 -27.55 4.70 7.15
CA GLN A 73 -27.16 4.46 5.76
C GLN A 73 -25.64 4.26 5.67
N PRO A 74 -25.17 3.20 4.99
CA PRO A 74 -23.74 2.96 4.83
C PRO A 74 -23.09 4.03 3.95
N MET A 75 -21.83 4.35 4.25
CA MET A 75 -21.06 5.29 3.46
C MET A 75 -20.72 4.70 2.08
N PRO A 76 -20.53 5.52 1.02
CA PRO A 76 -20.23 5.05 -0.33
C PRO A 76 -19.04 4.08 -0.39
N ASP A 77 -18.07 4.29 0.49
CA ASP A 77 -16.87 3.49 0.64
C ASP A 77 -17.10 2.05 1.07
N GLN A 78 -18.20 1.78 1.80
CA GLN A 78 -18.52 0.47 2.34
C GLN A 78 -19.17 -0.46 1.30
N TYR A 79 -19.61 0.07 0.15
CA TYR A 79 -20.22 -0.71 -0.91
C TYR A 79 -19.17 -1.46 -1.74
N VAL A 80 -18.92 -2.72 -1.40
CA VAL A 80 -17.95 -3.58 -2.10
C VAL A 80 -18.30 -3.79 -3.59
N PHE A 81 -19.58 -3.82 -3.93
CA PHE A 81 -20.08 -4.04 -5.28
C PHE A 81 -20.61 -2.77 -5.96
N GLY A 82 -20.31 -1.59 -5.39
CA GLY A 82 -20.82 -0.31 -5.87
C GLY A 82 -22.21 0.04 -5.33
N PHE A 83 -22.68 1.22 -5.71
CA PHE A 83 -23.93 1.85 -5.23
C PHE A 83 -24.68 2.49 -6.41
N SER A 84 -25.97 2.79 -6.23
CA SER A 84 -26.81 3.50 -7.20
C SER A 84 -26.89 5.00 -6.93
N GLU A 85 -27.36 5.76 -7.92
CA GLU A 85 -27.64 7.18 -7.75
C GLU A 85 -28.71 7.43 -6.68
N GLU A 86 -29.77 6.62 -6.64
CA GLU A 86 -30.83 6.71 -5.64
C GLU A 86 -30.31 6.52 -4.21
N GLN A 87 -29.35 5.60 -4.01
CA GLN A 87 -28.71 5.40 -2.71
C GLN A 87 -27.91 6.65 -2.29
N ILE A 88 -27.20 7.29 -3.22
CA ILE A 88 -26.47 8.53 -2.95
C ILE A 88 -27.42 9.70 -2.70
N GLN A 89 -28.51 9.83 -3.45
CA GLN A 89 -29.53 10.85 -3.21
C GLN A 89 -30.17 10.68 -1.83
N THR A 90 -30.51 9.45 -1.46
CA THR A 90 -31.05 9.13 -0.13
C THR A 90 -30.04 9.51 0.95
N LEU A 91 -28.78 9.12 0.79
CA LEU A 91 -27.72 9.46 1.73
C LEU A 91 -27.51 10.97 1.86
N ARG A 92 -27.52 11.72 0.75
CA ARG A 92 -27.43 13.19 0.75
C ARG A 92 -28.60 13.86 1.48
N SER A 93 -29.79 13.24 1.48
CA SER A 93 -30.97 13.79 2.16
C SER A 93 -30.92 13.67 3.69
N VAL A 94 -30.11 12.74 4.21
CA VAL A 94 -29.97 12.49 5.65
C VAL A 94 -28.65 13.01 6.24
N MET A 95 -27.62 13.22 5.41
CA MET A 95 -26.36 13.80 5.84
C MET A 95 -26.46 15.32 5.97
N ASN A 96 -26.09 15.84 7.14
CA ASN A 96 -25.92 17.28 7.36
C ASN A 96 -24.48 17.73 7.00
N GLU A 97 -24.24 19.04 7.07
CA GLU A 97 -22.92 19.62 6.77
C GLU A 97 -21.79 19.05 7.65
N ASP A 98 -22.07 18.80 8.93
CA ASP A 98 -21.09 18.22 9.86
C ASP A 98 -20.71 16.78 9.47
N ALA A 99 -21.67 15.94 9.10
CA ALA A 99 -21.43 14.58 8.64
C ALA A 99 -20.61 14.56 7.34
N VAL A 100 -20.92 15.47 6.40
CA VAL A 100 -20.15 15.63 5.15
C VAL A 100 -18.72 16.08 5.46
N ALA A 101 -18.54 17.05 6.36
CA ALA A 101 -17.23 17.53 6.79
C ALA A 101 -16.41 16.43 7.49
N GLN A 102 -17.05 15.62 8.33
CA GLN A 102 -16.42 14.48 8.99
C GLN A 102 -16.01 13.40 7.98
N LEU A 103 -16.86 13.07 6.99
CA LEU A 103 -16.49 12.15 5.91
C LEU A 103 -15.24 12.64 5.17
N ASN A 104 -15.22 13.91 4.78
CA ASN A 104 -14.06 14.52 4.12
C ASN A 104 -12.79 14.45 5.00
N TYR A 105 -12.92 14.75 6.29
CA TYR A 105 -11.81 14.65 7.23
C TYR A 105 -11.27 13.22 7.34
N VAL A 106 -12.14 12.22 7.40
CA VAL A 106 -11.74 10.81 7.44
C VAL A 106 -11.01 10.42 6.15
N HIS A 107 -11.47 10.89 4.98
CA HIS A 107 -10.80 10.67 3.70
C HIS A 107 -9.41 11.31 3.62
N ARG A 108 -9.24 12.53 4.12
CA ARG A 108 -7.94 13.22 4.14
C ARG A 108 -6.96 12.65 5.16
N SER A 109 -7.46 12.01 6.20
CA SER A 109 -6.64 11.43 7.26
C SER A 109 -6.41 9.94 7.01
N VAL A 110 -7.30 9.09 7.52
CA VAL A 110 -7.09 7.65 7.49
C VAL A 110 -7.29 7.07 6.10
N GLY A 111 -8.21 7.62 5.31
CA GLY A 111 -8.39 7.27 3.90
C GLY A 111 -7.14 7.53 3.04
N LEU A 112 -6.24 8.42 3.48
CA LEU A 112 -4.94 8.65 2.85
C LEU A 112 -3.87 7.70 3.39
N PHE A 113 -3.77 7.53 4.71
CA PHE A 113 -2.68 6.76 5.32
C PHE A 113 -2.80 5.25 5.08
N PHE A 114 -4.02 4.70 5.13
CA PHE A 114 -4.26 3.29 4.93
C PHE A 114 -3.70 2.79 3.58
N PRO A 115 -4.12 3.34 2.41
CA PRO A 115 -3.67 2.81 1.13
C PRO A 115 -2.16 2.97 0.96
N LEU A 116 -1.60 4.09 1.40
CA LEU A 116 -0.15 4.36 1.29
C LEU A 116 0.67 3.36 2.09
N LEU A 117 0.32 3.11 3.36
CA LEU A 117 1.04 2.14 4.19
C LEU A 117 0.86 0.72 3.65
N PHE A 118 -0.38 0.33 3.34
CA PHE A 118 -0.66 -0.99 2.77
C PHE A 118 0.14 -1.20 1.48
N GLY A 119 0.07 -0.26 0.54
CA GLY A 119 0.78 -0.32 -0.73
C GLY A 119 2.30 -0.40 -0.53
N PHE A 120 2.87 0.48 0.30
CA PHE A 120 4.31 0.50 0.58
C PHE A 120 4.80 -0.83 1.19
N PHE A 121 4.15 -1.32 2.25
CA PHE A 121 4.56 -2.57 2.89
C PHE A 121 4.27 -3.81 2.03
N SER A 122 3.24 -3.76 1.19
CA SER A 122 2.98 -4.79 0.18
C SER A 122 4.12 -4.86 -0.84
N LEU A 123 4.59 -3.71 -1.35
CA LEU A 123 5.70 -3.64 -2.29
C LEU A 123 6.99 -4.17 -1.68
N LEU A 124 7.31 -3.79 -0.44
CA LEU A 124 8.47 -4.31 0.29
C LEU A 124 8.40 -5.83 0.47
N THR A 125 7.24 -6.33 0.91
CA THR A 125 7.01 -7.76 1.13
C THR A 125 7.20 -8.56 -0.17
N LEU A 126 6.54 -8.14 -1.24
CA LEU A 126 6.63 -8.80 -2.54
C LEU A 126 8.03 -8.66 -3.15
N GLY A 127 8.72 -7.54 -2.90
CA GLY A 127 10.09 -7.32 -3.33
C GLY A 127 11.09 -8.30 -2.72
N GLN A 128 10.81 -8.77 -1.50
CA GLN A 128 11.63 -9.72 -0.75
C GLN A 128 11.28 -11.17 -1.07
N TRP A 129 10.02 -11.46 -1.41
CA TRP A 129 9.55 -12.82 -1.66
C TRP A 129 9.62 -13.24 -3.13
N VAL A 130 9.55 -12.30 -4.08
CA VAL A 130 9.54 -12.58 -5.52
C VAL A 130 10.93 -12.37 -6.14
N ARG A 131 11.57 -13.47 -6.57
CA ARG A 131 12.95 -13.49 -7.10
C ARG A 131 13.10 -12.95 -8.52
N THR A 132 12.16 -13.26 -9.41
CA THR A 132 12.28 -12.90 -10.84
C THR A 132 11.75 -11.49 -11.09
N ARG A 133 12.51 -10.67 -11.83
CA ARG A 133 12.16 -9.27 -12.13
C ARG A 133 10.77 -9.12 -12.74
N SER A 134 10.41 -9.96 -13.73
CA SER A 134 9.10 -9.89 -14.41
C SER A 134 7.93 -10.16 -13.45
N ARG A 135 7.97 -11.26 -12.69
CA ARG A 135 6.92 -11.57 -11.70
C ARG A 135 6.84 -10.54 -10.59
N ARG A 136 7.96 -9.90 -10.23
CA ARG A 136 7.98 -8.83 -9.23
C ARG A 136 7.23 -7.61 -9.72
N TRP A 137 7.49 -7.17 -10.96
CA TRP A 137 6.73 -6.06 -11.57
C TRP A 137 5.25 -6.38 -11.68
N LEU A 138 4.88 -7.60 -12.08
CA LEU A 138 3.49 -8.02 -12.13
C LEU A 138 2.83 -8.01 -10.74
N ALA A 139 3.52 -8.51 -9.71
CA ALA A 139 3.02 -8.53 -8.34
C ALA A 139 2.93 -7.13 -7.73
N TRP A 140 3.79 -6.20 -8.15
CA TRP A 140 3.77 -4.79 -7.70
C TRP A 140 2.68 -3.97 -8.37
N ALA A 141 2.23 -4.34 -9.57
CA ALA A 141 1.22 -3.59 -10.30
C ALA A 141 -0.09 -3.45 -9.50
N ALA A 142 -0.55 -4.53 -8.86
CA ALA A 142 -1.79 -4.52 -8.08
C ALA A 142 -1.76 -3.52 -6.90
N PRO A 143 -0.81 -3.58 -5.95
CA PRO A 143 -0.77 -2.64 -4.83
C PRO A 143 -0.45 -1.20 -5.28
N MET A 144 0.27 -0.99 -6.38
CA MET A 144 0.48 0.35 -6.92
C MET A 144 -0.81 0.95 -7.49
N LEU A 145 -1.52 0.19 -8.33
CA LEU A 145 -2.79 0.63 -8.89
C LEU A 145 -3.83 0.83 -7.79
N PHE A 146 -3.85 -0.04 -6.79
CA PHE A 146 -4.70 0.11 -5.61
C PHE A 146 -4.54 1.49 -4.98
N VAL A 147 -3.30 1.91 -4.67
CA VAL A 147 -3.05 3.23 -4.06
C VAL A 147 -3.60 4.35 -4.92
N VAL A 148 -3.31 4.34 -6.23
CA VAL A 148 -3.77 5.42 -7.12
C VAL A 148 -5.30 5.47 -7.19
N VAL A 149 -5.94 4.31 -7.36
CA VAL A 149 -7.40 4.20 -7.46
C VAL A 149 -8.08 4.58 -6.15
N ASP A 150 -7.56 4.14 -5.00
CA ASP A 150 -8.10 4.45 -3.68
C ASP A 150 -8.10 5.97 -3.43
N LEU A 151 -6.96 6.63 -3.66
CA LEU A 151 -6.85 8.07 -3.50
C LEU A 151 -7.78 8.85 -4.43
N TRP A 152 -7.92 8.39 -5.68
CA TRP A 152 -8.84 9.02 -6.63
C TRP A 152 -10.31 8.76 -6.28
N SER A 153 -10.62 7.56 -5.76
CA SER A 153 -11.95 7.18 -5.29
C SER A 153 -12.41 8.10 -4.16
N ASN A 154 -11.55 8.38 -3.18
CA ASN A 154 -11.89 9.25 -2.05
C ASN A 154 -12.27 10.66 -2.52
N GLN A 155 -11.53 11.21 -3.50
CA GLN A 155 -11.85 12.51 -4.10
C GLN A 155 -13.15 12.48 -4.90
N ALA A 156 -13.40 11.39 -5.65
CA ALA A 156 -14.62 11.23 -6.43
C ALA A 156 -15.86 11.14 -5.52
N ILE A 157 -15.75 10.41 -4.40
CA ILE A 157 -16.83 10.29 -3.40
C ILE A 157 -17.09 11.64 -2.73
N ASP A 158 -16.05 12.35 -2.29
CA ASP A 158 -16.18 13.68 -1.69
C ASP A 158 -16.92 14.67 -2.61
N ALA A 159 -16.64 14.62 -3.92
CA ALA A 159 -17.27 15.49 -4.91
C ALA A 159 -18.80 15.31 -4.99
N LEU A 160 -19.31 14.11 -4.70
CA LEU A 160 -20.75 13.80 -4.72
C LEU A 160 -21.55 14.59 -3.68
N PHE A 161 -20.90 15.07 -2.61
CA PHE A 161 -21.56 15.76 -1.49
C PHE A 161 -21.34 17.28 -1.49
N VAL A 162 -20.41 17.79 -2.31
CA VAL A 162 -20.11 19.23 -2.39
C VAL A 162 -20.77 19.90 -3.60
N SER A 163 -21.03 19.14 -4.66
CA SER A 163 -21.57 19.66 -5.92
C SER A 163 -22.97 19.13 -6.22
N ASP A 164 -23.63 19.68 -7.24
CA ASP A 164 -24.88 19.13 -7.76
C ASP A 164 -24.68 17.68 -8.20
N LEU A 165 -25.67 16.83 -7.95
CA LEU A 165 -25.54 15.42 -8.25
C LEU A 165 -25.62 15.21 -9.77
N ASP A 166 -24.50 14.82 -10.36
CA ASP A 166 -24.39 14.41 -11.76
C ASP A 166 -24.28 12.87 -11.82
N GLY A 167 -25.13 12.24 -12.63
CA GLY A 167 -25.10 10.80 -12.85
C GLY A 167 -23.74 10.30 -13.36
N ALA A 168 -23.01 11.11 -14.14
CA ALA A 168 -21.67 10.75 -14.59
C ALA A 168 -20.65 10.74 -13.43
N ALA A 169 -20.76 11.68 -12.49
CA ALA A 169 -19.93 11.71 -11.29
C ALA A 169 -20.20 10.50 -10.38
N VAL A 170 -21.48 10.14 -10.19
CA VAL A 170 -21.90 8.94 -9.44
C VAL A 170 -21.33 7.67 -10.09
N GLN A 171 -21.45 7.54 -11.42
CA GLN A 171 -20.94 6.40 -12.15
C GLN A 171 -19.40 6.27 -12.04
N LEU A 172 -18.67 7.39 -12.09
CA LEU A 172 -17.22 7.39 -11.90
C LEU A 172 -16.85 6.92 -10.50
N ALA A 173 -17.48 7.48 -9.46
CA ALA A 173 -17.24 7.11 -8.07
C ALA A 173 -17.56 5.63 -7.81
N LEU A 174 -18.67 5.13 -8.36
CA LEU A 174 -19.04 3.70 -8.34
C LEU A 174 -17.91 2.83 -8.90
N VAL A 175 -17.46 3.11 -10.13
CA VAL A 175 -16.45 2.29 -10.82
C VAL A 175 -15.14 2.29 -10.04
N LEU A 176 -14.72 3.44 -9.52
CA LEU A 176 -13.52 3.56 -8.70
C LEU A 176 -13.64 2.78 -7.40
N THR A 177 -14.79 2.81 -6.73
CA THR A 177 -15.05 2.05 -5.50
C THR A 177 -14.93 0.54 -5.75
N ILE A 178 -15.54 0.04 -6.84
CA ILE A 178 -15.43 -1.39 -7.22
C ILE A 178 -13.97 -1.75 -7.52
N LEU A 179 -13.27 -0.94 -8.32
CA LEU A 179 -11.87 -1.17 -8.67
C LEU A 179 -10.97 -1.16 -7.42
N ARG A 180 -11.20 -0.23 -6.49
CA ARG A 180 -10.48 -0.13 -5.22
C ARG A 180 -10.58 -1.43 -4.44
N TRP A 181 -11.79 -1.94 -4.22
CA TRP A 181 -12.03 -3.20 -3.52
C TRP A 181 -11.40 -4.39 -4.25
N ALA A 182 -11.57 -4.48 -5.57
CA ALA A 182 -10.96 -5.53 -6.38
C ALA A 182 -9.43 -5.54 -6.26
N LEU A 183 -8.79 -4.37 -6.41
CA LEU A 183 -7.34 -4.22 -6.33
C LEU A 183 -6.81 -4.49 -4.91
N LEU A 184 -7.53 -4.08 -3.87
CA LEU A 184 -7.20 -4.40 -2.48
C LEU A 184 -7.21 -5.91 -2.25
N ILE A 185 -8.28 -6.59 -2.64
CA ILE A 185 -8.43 -8.04 -2.50
C ILE A 185 -7.35 -8.77 -3.29
N ILE A 186 -7.11 -8.40 -4.56
CA ILE A 186 -6.06 -9.00 -5.38
C ILE A 186 -4.68 -8.81 -4.74
N SER A 187 -4.39 -7.63 -4.21
CA SER A 187 -3.12 -7.34 -3.54
C SER A 187 -2.94 -8.18 -2.28
N ALA A 188 -3.96 -8.22 -1.43
CA ALA A 188 -3.96 -9.02 -0.20
C ALA A 188 -3.81 -10.52 -0.50
N LEU A 189 -4.58 -11.06 -1.45
CA LEU A 189 -4.49 -12.45 -1.88
C LEU A 189 -3.12 -12.78 -2.46
N THR A 190 -2.52 -11.87 -3.22
CA THR A 190 -1.17 -12.06 -3.76
C THR A 190 -0.14 -12.24 -2.64
N ILE A 191 -0.20 -11.40 -1.60
CA ILE A 191 0.68 -11.51 -0.43
C ILE A 191 0.44 -12.84 0.29
N VAL A 192 -0.81 -13.19 0.58
CA VAL A 192 -1.16 -14.44 1.28
C VAL A 192 -0.68 -15.67 0.49
N VAL A 193 -0.95 -15.73 -0.81
CA VAL A 193 -0.57 -16.86 -1.67
C VAL A 193 0.94 -17.00 -1.76
N VAL A 194 1.67 -15.89 -1.95
CA VAL A 194 3.15 -15.93 -2.01
C VAL A 194 3.74 -16.33 -0.65
N GLY A 195 3.20 -15.80 0.44
CA GLY A 195 3.60 -16.13 1.81
C GLY A 195 3.38 -17.61 2.14
N LEU A 196 2.18 -18.14 1.84
CA LEU A 196 1.82 -19.53 2.08
C LEU A 196 2.69 -20.49 1.26
N ARG A 197 2.92 -20.20 -0.03
CA ARG A 197 3.83 -20.98 -0.88
C ARG A 197 5.25 -21.03 -0.31
N ARG A 198 5.73 -19.92 0.26
CA ARG A 198 7.04 -19.88 0.90
C ARG A 198 7.06 -20.73 2.17
N PHE A 199 6.07 -20.58 3.03
CA PHE A 199 5.95 -21.34 4.28
C PHE A 199 5.93 -22.85 4.03
N ILE A 200 5.09 -23.32 3.09
CA ILE A 200 5.00 -24.74 2.72
C ILE A 200 6.34 -25.26 2.20
N ARG A 201 7.06 -24.50 1.38
CA ARG A 201 8.39 -24.90 0.87
C ARG A 201 9.39 -25.06 2.00
N THR A 202 9.47 -24.09 2.92
CA THR A 202 10.39 -24.16 4.06
C THR A 202 10.05 -25.28 5.02
N PHE A 203 8.76 -25.56 5.21
CA PHE A 203 8.30 -26.65 6.05
C PHE A 203 8.69 -27.99 5.44
N ARG A 204 8.37 -28.25 4.16
CA ARG A 204 8.78 -29.49 3.47
C ARG A 204 10.28 -29.75 3.53
N GLN A 205 11.10 -28.70 3.38
CA GLN A 205 12.57 -28.80 3.50
C GLN A 205 12.98 -29.29 4.90
N LYS A 206 12.47 -28.66 5.96
CA LYS A 206 12.77 -29.05 7.34
C LYS A 206 12.29 -30.46 7.68
N TYR A 207 11.14 -30.88 7.17
CA TYR A 207 10.62 -32.24 7.38
C TYR A 207 11.48 -33.30 6.68
N ALA A 208 11.94 -33.01 5.46
CA ALA A 208 12.86 -33.90 4.75
C ALA A 208 14.20 -34.05 5.49
N GLU A 209 14.76 -32.96 6.02
CA GLU A 209 15.98 -32.98 6.83
C GLU A 209 15.80 -33.77 8.14
N ALA A 210 14.64 -33.68 8.78
CA ALA A 210 14.35 -34.40 10.02
C ALA A 210 14.12 -35.90 9.82
N THR A 211 13.69 -36.33 8.64
CA THR A 211 13.45 -37.76 8.31
C THR A 211 14.73 -38.47 7.84
N GLN A 212 15.79 -37.71 7.51
CA GLN A 212 17.10 -38.24 7.11
C GLN A 212 18.10 -38.40 8.26
N ARG A 213 17.70 -38.09 9.50
CA ARG A 213 18.48 -38.29 10.73
C ARG A 213 17.93 -39.48 11.50
#